data_AF-A0A5C6CV37-F1
#
_entry.id   AF-A0A5C6CV37-F1
#
_cell.length_a   1.000
_cell.length_b   1.000
_cell.length_c   1.000
_cell.angle_alpha   90.00
_cell.angle_beta   90.00
_cell.angle_gamma   90.00
#
_symmetry.space_group_name_H-M   'P 1'
#
loop_
_entity.id
_entity.type
_entity.pdbx_description
1 polymer ?
#
loop_
_entity_poly.entity_id
_entity_poly.type
_entity_poly.pdbx_seq_one_letter_code
_entity_poly.pdbx_strand_id
1 'polypeptide(L)'
;MKFVALTMNFKNCAFRRVFLQVSLVVACFMYLEGCSRGPAAVQVPDVDPADASQQAMELYDTDHDGALSDKELVSCPGIQRHMQLYDKDGNGSLSLEEVEEQIRQLLSSRVGVTSLRVDVRMNGRPLPGAQVKIVPEKYLGENVKTAYGTTNPRGTAAMDIRDEDSPASEHGLRGVHYGTYKVEVTHPEISIPEKYNTQTTLGYETEKGNPNFVVELKNR
;
A
#
# COMPACT_ATOMS: atom_id res chain seq x y z
N MET A 1 63.64 38.89 67.58
CA MET A 1 63.25 37.68 66.83
C MET A 1 62.07 38.05 65.94
N LYS A 2 62.21 37.99 64.61
CA LYS A 2 61.15 38.36 63.65
C LYS A 2 60.79 37.13 62.80
N PHE A 3 59.50 36.80 62.76
CA PHE A 3 58.91 35.80 61.87
C PHE A 3 58.86 36.33 60.43
N VAL A 4 59.16 35.48 59.44
CA VAL A 4 58.75 35.66 58.04
C VAL A 4 58.22 34.31 57.54
N ALA A 5 56.96 34.31 57.13
CA ALA A 5 56.30 33.22 56.43
C ALA A 5 56.49 33.38 54.92
N LEU A 6 56.62 32.28 54.19
CA LEU A 6 56.17 32.27 52.80
C LEU A 6 55.55 30.92 52.44
N THR A 7 54.29 31.01 52.07
CA THR A 7 53.32 29.98 51.71
C THR A 7 53.58 29.39 50.32
N MET A 8 53.54 28.07 50.21
CA MET A 8 53.42 27.33 48.94
C MET A 8 52.01 27.48 48.34
N ASN A 9 51.92 27.77 47.05
CA ASN A 9 50.65 27.85 46.31
C ASN A 9 50.43 26.57 45.47
N PHE A 10 49.60 25.66 45.99
CA PHE A 10 49.34 24.31 45.45
C PHE A 10 48.22 24.27 44.37
N LYS A 11 47.74 25.42 43.89
CA LYS A 11 46.44 25.51 43.19
C LYS A 11 46.44 25.24 41.68
N ASN A 12 47.59 25.22 41.00
CA ASN A 12 47.61 25.29 39.53
C ASN A 12 47.76 23.94 38.78
N CYS A 13 48.06 22.83 39.45
CA CYS A 13 48.37 21.57 38.76
C CYS A 13 47.16 20.62 38.62
N ALA A 14 46.22 20.63 39.57
CA ALA A 14 45.05 19.74 39.55
C ALA A 14 43.96 20.20 38.55
N PHE A 15 43.84 21.52 38.33
CA PHE A 15 42.78 22.10 37.51
C PHE A 15 42.91 21.79 36.02
N ARG A 16 44.15 21.67 35.51
CA ARG A 16 44.44 21.39 34.08
C ARG A 16 44.12 19.96 33.65
N ARG A 17 44.24 18.97 34.55
CA ARG A 17 43.94 17.56 34.25
C ARG A 17 42.43 17.28 34.26
N VAL A 18 41.69 17.92 35.16
CA VAL A 18 40.22 17.83 35.20
C VAL A 18 39.61 18.46 33.95
N PHE A 19 40.09 19.63 33.52
CA PHE A 19 39.60 20.28 32.29
C PHE A 19 39.85 19.44 31.02
N LEU A 20 41.02 18.80 30.90
CA LEU A 20 41.32 17.98 29.72
C LEU A 20 40.50 16.68 29.67
N GLN A 21 40.22 16.05 30.82
CA GLN A 21 39.38 14.85 30.89
C GLN A 21 37.88 15.15 30.71
N VAL A 22 37.40 16.29 31.20
CA VAL A 22 36.01 16.74 30.99
C VAL A 22 35.76 17.07 29.52
N SER A 23 36.71 17.70 28.82
CA SER A 23 36.58 17.98 27.38
C SER A 23 36.50 16.73 26.51
N LEU A 24 37.16 15.62 26.89
CA LEU A 24 37.11 14.37 26.12
C LEU A 24 35.79 13.60 26.32
N VAL A 25 35.19 13.68 27.52
CA VAL A 25 33.89 13.06 27.82
C VAL A 25 32.73 13.82 27.19
N VAL A 26 32.80 15.16 27.15
CA VAL A 26 31.78 16.01 26.50
C VAL A 26 31.83 15.88 24.96
N ALA A 27 33.01 15.72 24.37
CA ALA A 27 33.14 15.46 22.94
C ALA A 27 32.56 14.10 22.51
N CYS A 28 32.61 13.06 23.35
CA CYS A 28 32.00 11.76 23.07
C CYS A 28 30.46 11.75 23.12
N PHE A 29 29.83 12.65 23.88
CA PHE A 29 28.37 12.73 23.97
C PHE A 29 27.71 13.44 22.76
N MET A 30 28.46 14.26 22.01
CA MET A 30 27.93 14.99 20.84
C MET A 30 27.88 14.17 19.55
N TYR A 31 28.43 12.94 19.52
CA TYR A 31 28.37 12.05 18.35
C TYR A 31 27.22 11.02 18.40
N LEU A 32 26.33 11.10 19.40
CA LEU A 32 25.17 10.19 19.55
C LEU A 32 23.83 10.80 19.15
N GLU A 33 23.79 11.98 18.53
CA GLU A 33 22.58 12.43 17.81
C GLU A 33 22.48 11.66 16.48
N GLY A 34 22.21 10.36 16.62
CA GLY A 34 21.92 9.46 15.53
C GLY A 34 20.72 9.96 14.73
N CYS A 35 20.84 9.87 13.40
CA CYS A 35 19.80 10.14 12.42
C CYS A 35 18.61 9.16 12.55
N SER A 36 17.81 9.23 13.62
CA SER A 36 16.60 8.39 13.79
C SER A 36 15.29 9.11 13.47
N ARG A 37 15.33 10.37 13.02
CA ARG A 37 14.14 11.13 12.60
C ARG A 37 13.85 10.94 11.11
N GLY A 38 13.68 9.69 10.69
CA GLY A 38 12.99 9.40 9.43
C GLY A 38 11.50 9.75 9.56
N PRO A 39 10.81 10.05 8.44
CA PRO A 39 9.35 10.16 8.46
C PRO A 39 8.73 8.88 9.03
N ALA A 40 7.60 9.02 9.72
CA ALA A 40 6.87 7.88 10.29
C ALA A 40 6.51 6.89 9.17
N ALA A 41 6.61 5.59 9.46
CA ALA A 41 6.19 4.56 8.53
C ALA A 41 4.69 4.69 8.27
N VAL A 42 4.30 4.54 6.99
CA VAL A 42 2.90 4.50 6.57
C VAL A 42 2.23 3.29 7.22
N GLN A 43 1.01 3.46 7.73
CA GLN A 43 0.30 2.37 8.37
C GLN A 43 -0.09 1.32 7.33
N VAL A 44 0.07 0.05 7.71
CA VAL A 44 -0.39 -1.07 6.91
C VAL A 44 -1.87 -1.28 7.24
N PRO A 45 -2.76 -1.40 6.23
CA PRO A 45 -4.14 -1.77 6.49
C PRO A 45 -4.21 -3.06 7.30
N ASP A 46 -5.01 -3.03 8.35
CA ASP A 46 -5.26 -4.21 9.17
C ASP A 46 -6.34 -5.05 8.49
N VAL A 47 -5.91 -6.16 7.90
CA VAL A 47 -6.76 -7.14 7.21
C VAL A 47 -6.32 -8.52 7.68
N ASP A 48 -7.21 -9.23 8.37
CA ASP A 48 -6.99 -10.62 8.74
C ASP A 48 -7.32 -11.54 7.56
N PRO A 49 -6.37 -12.36 7.07
CA PRO A 49 -6.62 -13.23 5.91
C PRO A 49 -7.74 -14.25 6.10
N ALA A 50 -7.93 -14.77 7.32
CA ALA A 50 -8.95 -15.77 7.60
C ALA A 50 -10.35 -15.12 7.67
N ASP A 51 -10.46 -13.95 8.30
CA ASP A 51 -11.73 -13.20 8.29
C ASP A 51 -12.08 -12.74 6.87
N ALA A 52 -11.08 -12.33 6.08
CA ALA A 52 -11.26 -11.88 4.71
C ALA A 52 -11.66 -13.04 3.77
N SER A 53 -11.02 -14.22 3.89
CA SER A 53 -11.38 -15.38 3.08
C SER A 53 -12.79 -15.88 3.45
N GLN A 54 -13.13 -15.93 4.73
CA GLN A 54 -14.48 -16.31 5.16
C GLN A 54 -15.53 -15.34 4.62
N GLN A 55 -15.29 -14.02 4.71
CA GLN A 55 -16.19 -13.02 4.11
C GLN A 55 -16.30 -13.17 2.58
N ALA A 56 -15.21 -13.54 1.90
CA ALA A 56 -15.25 -13.79 0.46
C ALA A 56 -16.19 -14.98 0.14
N MET A 57 -16.09 -16.07 0.91
CA MET A 57 -17.02 -17.19 0.80
C MET A 57 -18.46 -16.76 1.08
N GLU A 58 -18.72 -16.08 2.19
CA GLU A 58 -20.07 -15.61 2.56
C GLU A 58 -20.71 -14.70 1.49
N LEU A 59 -19.91 -13.90 0.80
CA LEU A 59 -20.39 -12.96 -0.21
C LEU A 59 -20.60 -13.59 -1.59
N TYR A 60 -19.81 -14.60 -1.93
CA TYR A 60 -19.69 -15.07 -3.31
C TYR A 60 -19.99 -16.56 -3.52
N ASP A 61 -19.84 -17.41 -2.49
CA ASP A 61 -20.27 -18.82 -2.51
C ASP A 61 -21.79 -18.87 -2.34
N THR A 62 -22.48 -18.78 -3.48
CA THR A 62 -23.93 -18.65 -3.55
C THR A 62 -24.66 -19.98 -3.46
N ASP A 63 -24.02 -21.08 -3.89
CA ASP A 63 -24.58 -22.42 -3.77
C ASP A 63 -24.15 -23.16 -2.50
N HIS A 64 -23.25 -22.56 -1.72
CA HIS A 64 -22.77 -23.03 -0.43
C HIS A 64 -22.07 -24.39 -0.53
N ASP A 65 -21.36 -24.62 -1.63
CA ASP A 65 -20.59 -25.86 -1.85
C ASP A 65 -19.20 -25.84 -1.19
N GLY A 66 -18.80 -24.70 -0.64
CA GLY A 66 -17.52 -24.49 0.04
C GLY A 66 -16.37 -24.12 -0.89
N ALA A 67 -16.63 -23.81 -2.17
CA ALA A 67 -15.66 -23.31 -3.11
C ALA A 67 -16.26 -22.19 -4.00
N LEU A 68 -15.40 -21.29 -4.49
CA LEU A 68 -15.81 -20.26 -5.44
C LEU A 68 -15.59 -20.76 -6.87
N SER A 69 -16.68 -21.02 -7.57
CA SER A 69 -16.65 -21.40 -8.99
C SER A 69 -16.40 -20.18 -9.90
N ASP A 70 -15.99 -20.41 -11.16
CA ASP A 70 -15.83 -19.32 -12.14
C ASP A 70 -17.11 -18.49 -12.32
N LYS A 71 -18.30 -19.12 -12.18
CA LYS A 71 -19.59 -18.42 -12.28
C LYS A 71 -19.81 -17.43 -11.14
N GLU A 72 -19.36 -17.78 -9.95
CA GLU A 72 -19.47 -16.94 -8.75
C GLU A 72 -18.43 -15.83 -8.75
N LEU A 73 -17.22 -16.14 -9.22
CA LEU A 73 -16.12 -15.20 -9.34
C LEU A 73 -16.40 -14.06 -10.34
N VAL A 74 -17.40 -14.18 -11.22
CA VAL A 74 -17.90 -13.04 -12.02
C VAL A 74 -18.30 -11.85 -11.13
N SER A 75 -18.77 -12.10 -9.91
CA SER A 75 -19.12 -11.07 -8.92
C SER A 75 -17.91 -10.49 -8.18
N CYS A 76 -16.74 -11.13 -8.31
CA CYS A 76 -15.46 -10.77 -7.72
C CYS A 76 -14.35 -10.66 -8.80
N PRO A 77 -14.41 -9.64 -9.68
CA PRO A 77 -13.45 -9.50 -10.78
C PRO A 77 -11.99 -9.49 -10.34
N GLY A 78 -11.68 -8.95 -9.15
CA GLY A 78 -10.32 -8.87 -8.61
C GLY A 78 -9.63 -10.24 -8.54
N ILE A 79 -10.31 -11.23 -7.95
CA ILE A 79 -9.85 -12.62 -7.87
C ILE A 79 -9.97 -13.29 -9.24
N GLN A 80 -11.10 -13.13 -9.94
CA GLN A 80 -11.34 -13.83 -11.21
C GLN A 80 -10.21 -13.60 -12.22
N ARG A 81 -9.71 -12.37 -12.32
CA ARG A 81 -8.60 -12.02 -13.21
C ARG A 81 -7.33 -12.81 -12.90
N HIS A 82 -7.11 -13.15 -11.65
CA HIS A 82 -5.92 -13.81 -11.14
C HIS A 82 -6.21 -15.23 -10.66
N MET A 83 -7.27 -15.89 -11.15
CA MET A 83 -7.70 -17.21 -10.70
C MET A 83 -6.56 -18.24 -10.67
N GLN A 84 -5.65 -18.19 -11.66
CA GLN A 84 -4.47 -19.07 -11.73
C GLN A 84 -3.47 -18.87 -10.58
N LEU A 85 -3.49 -17.73 -9.89
CA LEU A 85 -2.69 -17.49 -8.69
C LEU A 85 -3.31 -18.15 -7.46
N TYR A 86 -4.64 -18.27 -7.42
CA TYR A 86 -5.40 -18.81 -6.29
C TYR A 86 -5.55 -20.34 -6.40
N ASP A 87 -5.96 -20.84 -7.57
CA ASP A 87 -6.23 -22.27 -7.85
C ASP A 87 -4.90 -23.06 -7.89
N LYS A 88 -4.46 -23.55 -6.73
CA LYS A 88 -3.17 -24.25 -6.59
C LYS A 88 -3.27 -25.71 -6.99
N ASP A 89 -4.43 -26.32 -6.75
CA ASP A 89 -4.65 -27.73 -7.09
C ASP A 89 -5.12 -27.93 -8.54
N GLY A 90 -5.53 -26.86 -9.23
CA GLY A 90 -5.91 -26.84 -10.64
C GLY A 90 -7.29 -27.42 -10.90
N ASN A 91 -8.18 -27.42 -9.90
CA ASN A 91 -9.50 -28.03 -10.01
C ASN A 91 -10.54 -27.11 -10.68
N GLY A 92 -10.22 -25.83 -10.89
CA GLY A 92 -11.10 -24.84 -11.53
C GLY A 92 -12.11 -24.17 -10.61
N SER A 93 -11.99 -24.32 -9.30
CA SER A 93 -12.68 -23.56 -8.25
C SER A 93 -11.68 -23.15 -7.16
N LEU A 94 -12.09 -22.22 -6.29
CA LEU A 94 -11.21 -21.74 -5.21
C LEU A 94 -11.76 -22.16 -3.86
N SER A 95 -11.03 -23.00 -3.15
CA SER A 95 -11.34 -23.33 -1.75
C SER A 95 -11.10 -22.15 -0.81
N LEU A 96 -11.72 -22.19 0.37
CA LEU A 96 -11.48 -21.21 1.44
C LEU A 96 -9.97 -21.06 1.74
N GLU A 97 -9.27 -22.19 1.85
CA GLU A 97 -7.85 -22.24 2.18
C GLU A 97 -6.97 -21.61 1.08
N GLU A 98 -7.32 -21.80 -0.18
CA GLU A 98 -6.60 -21.17 -1.31
C GLU A 98 -6.77 -19.66 -1.34
N VAL A 99 -7.99 -19.18 -1.06
CA VAL A 99 -8.28 -17.75 -0.93
C VAL A 99 -7.52 -17.15 0.26
N GLU A 100 -7.57 -17.80 1.41
CA GLU A 100 -6.85 -17.36 2.61
C GLU A 100 -5.34 -17.27 2.37
N GLU A 101 -4.75 -18.33 1.81
CA GLU A 101 -3.31 -18.39 1.57
C GLU A 101 -2.86 -17.29 0.58
N GLN A 102 -3.63 -17.04 -0.47
CA GLN A 102 -3.29 -15.98 -1.42
C GLN A 102 -3.45 -14.58 -0.81
N ILE A 103 -4.48 -14.31 -0.02
CA ILE A 103 -4.62 -13.03 0.71
C ILE A 103 -3.47 -12.85 1.69
N ARG A 104 -3.08 -13.91 2.40
CA ARG A 104 -1.92 -13.90 3.31
C ARG A 104 -0.63 -13.58 2.56
N GLN A 105 -0.42 -14.16 1.39
CA GLN A 105 0.74 -13.87 0.54
C GLN A 105 0.73 -12.42 0.05
N LEU A 106 -0.42 -11.91 -0.37
CA LEU A 106 -0.61 -10.53 -0.83
C LEU A 106 -0.22 -9.51 0.26
N LEU A 107 -0.64 -9.76 1.51
CA LEU A 107 -0.41 -8.87 2.65
C LEU A 107 0.94 -9.08 3.34
N SER A 108 1.68 -10.14 2.99
CA SER A 108 2.97 -10.51 3.61
C SER A 108 4.05 -9.42 3.51
N SER A 109 3.93 -8.51 2.55
CA SER A 109 4.92 -7.45 2.31
C SER A 109 4.99 -6.42 3.44
N ARG A 110 3.91 -6.27 4.23
CA ARG A 110 3.75 -5.24 5.27
C ARG A 110 4.09 -3.83 4.77
N VAL A 111 3.80 -3.56 3.51
CA VAL A 111 3.95 -2.25 2.89
C VAL A 111 2.62 -1.52 2.99
N GLY A 112 2.61 -0.33 3.60
CA GLY A 112 1.39 0.47 3.75
C GLY A 112 0.82 0.92 2.40
N VAL A 113 1.65 1.50 1.54
CA VAL A 113 1.26 1.93 0.19
C VAL A 113 2.29 1.54 -0.86
N THR A 114 1.81 1.13 -2.03
CA THR A 114 2.63 0.86 -3.22
C THR A 114 2.26 1.81 -4.35
N SER A 115 3.24 2.16 -5.19
CA SER A 115 2.95 2.95 -6.39
C SER A 115 2.20 2.10 -7.40
N LEU A 116 1.09 2.61 -7.93
CA LEU A 116 0.36 2.00 -9.04
C LEU A 116 0.13 3.02 -10.16
N ARG A 117 0.39 2.58 -11.39
CA ARG A 117 0.07 3.28 -12.63
C ARG A 117 -0.89 2.43 -13.45
N VAL A 118 -1.94 3.06 -13.93
CA VAL A 118 -2.95 2.42 -14.79
C VAL A 118 -2.89 3.05 -16.17
N ASP A 119 -2.54 2.26 -17.17
CA ASP A 119 -2.60 2.63 -18.57
C ASP A 119 -3.97 2.27 -19.13
N VAL A 120 -4.78 3.27 -19.43
CA VAL A 120 -6.10 3.08 -20.03
C VAL A 120 -6.01 3.31 -21.52
N ARG A 121 -6.50 2.33 -22.28
CA ARG A 121 -6.57 2.37 -23.72
C ARG A 121 -7.98 2.09 -24.19
N MET A 122 -8.39 2.76 -25.26
CA MET A 122 -9.64 2.53 -25.95
C MET A 122 -9.34 2.10 -27.38
N ASN A 123 -9.74 0.87 -27.73
CA ASN A 123 -9.46 0.24 -29.01
C ASN A 123 -7.96 0.29 -29.37
N GLY A 124 -7.08 -0.01 -28.39
CA GLY A 124 -5.63 -0.03 -28.54
C GLY A 124 -4.94 1.34 -28.57
N ARG A 125 -5.68 2.45 -28.40
CA ARG A 125 -5.11 3.80 -28.33
C ARG A 125 -5.18 4.35 -26.92
N PRO A 126 -4.17 5.11 -26.45
CA PRO A 126 -4.25 5.81 -25.17
C PRO A 126 -5.53 6.64 -25.04
N LEU A 127 -6.19 6.55 -23.88
CA LEU A 127 -7.39 7.31 -23.57
C LEU A 127 -7.05 8.39 -22.53
N PRO A 128 -6.72 9.63 -22.95
CA PRO A 128 -6.44 10.74 -22.03
C PRO A 128 -7.73 11.28 -21.40
N GLY A 129 -7.66 11.80 -20.17
CA GLY A 129 -8.82 12.38 -19.47
C GLY A 129 -9.81 11.36 -18.90
N ALA A 130 -9.51 10.05 -18.99
CA ALA A 130 -10.28 9.01 -18.33
C ALA A 130 -10.08 9.09 -16.81
N GLN A 131 -11.17 8.95 -16.08
CA GLN A 131 -11.18 8.85 -14.63
C GLN A 131 -11.16 7.36 -14.28
N VAL A 132 -10.14 6.96 -13.52
CA VAL A 132 -9.96 5.61 -13.02
C VAL A 132 -10.23 5.63 -11.53
N LYS A 133 -11.05 4.68 -11.08
CA LYS A 133 -11.32 4.43 -9.67
C LYS A 133 -11.14 2.94 -9.42
N ILE A 134 -10.30 2.60 -8.44
CA ILE A 134 -10.13 1.22 -8.01
C ILE A 134 -10.77 1.05 -6.63
N VAL A 135 -11.78 0.19 -6.57
CA VAL A 135 -12.60 -0.05 -5.39
C VAL A 135 -12.20 -1.38 -4.77
N PRO A 136 -11.75 -1.42 -3.51
CA PRO A 136 -11.42 -2.66 -2.83
C PRO A 136 -12.59 -3.64 -2.86
N GLU A 137 -12.29 -4.92 -2.99
CA GLU A 137 -13.29 -5.96 -2.79
C GLU A 137 -13.79 -5.94 -1.34
N LYS A 138 -15.10 -6.14 -1.14
CA LYS A 138 -15.76 -5.92 0.16
C LYS A 138 -15.19 -6.75 1.30
N TYR A 139 -14.73 -7.97 1.01
CA TYR A 139 -14.17 -8.87 2.01
C TYR A 139 -12.84 -8.38 2.61
N LEU A 140 -12.19 -7.38 2.00
CA LEU A 140 -11.00 -6.75 2.58
C LEU A 140 -11.32 -5.75 3.69
N GLY A 141 -12.61 -5.53 3.98
CA GLY A 141 -13.08 -4.60 4.99
C GLY A 141 -12.85 -3.13 4.63
N GLU A 142 -12.99 -2.25 5.61
CA GLU A 142 -12.97 -0.78 5.41
C GLU A 142 -11.56 -0.18 5.49
N ASN A 143 -10.57 -0.95 5.92
CA ASN A 143 -9.20 -0.46 6.13
C ASN A 143 -8.43 -0.33 4.82
N VAL A 144 -8.81 -1.08 3.79
CA VAL A 144 -8.32 -0.89 2.42
C VAL A 144 -9.16 0.19 1.77
N LYS A 145 -8.52 1.28 1.34
CA LYS A 145 -9.16 2.46 0.77
C LYS A 145 -9.23 2.43 -0.75
N THR A 146 -10.27 3.09 -1.27
CA THR A 146 -10.43 3.34 -2.71
C THR A 146 -9.35 4.30 -3.18
N ALA A 147 -8.81 4.06 -4.37
CA ALA A 147 -7.85 4.97 -4.99
C ALA A 147 -8.36 5.46 -6.35
N TYR A 148 -7.88 6.64 -6.73
CA TYR A 148 -8.34 7.38 -7.89
C TYR A 148 -7.18 7.76 -8.78
N GLY A 149 -7.46 8.09 -10.03
CA GLY A 149 -6.47 8.63 -10.94
C GLY A 149 -7.13 9.18 -12.19
N THR A 150 -6.51 10.18 -12.80
CA THR A 150 -6.94 10.71 -14.10
C THR A 150 -5.83 10.49 -15.11
N THR A 151 -6.18 9.96 -16.28
CA THR A 151 -5.18 9.65 -17.30
C THR A 151 -4.65 10.91 -17.97
N ASN A 152 -3.33 10.95 -18.16
CA ASN A 152 -2.62 12.03 -18.84
C ASN A 152 -2.68 11.86 -20.39
N PRO A 153 -2.04 12.73 -21.20
CA PRO A 153 -2.03 12.60 -22.66
C PRO A 153 -1.49 11.27 -23.22
N ARG A 154 -0.77 10.48 -22.42
CA ARG A 154 -0.28 9.14 -22.79
C ARG A 154 -1.21 8.01 -22.34
N GLY A 155 -2.38 8.33 -21.77
CA GLY A 155 -3.35 7.35 -21.27
C GLY A 155 -2.99 6.77 -19.90
N THR A 156 -1.98 7.31 -19.21
CA THR A 156 -1.53 6.78 -17.91
C THR A 156 -2.10 7.60 -16.76
N ALA A 157 -2.70 6.93 -15.78
CA ALA A 157 -3.09 7.50 -14.49
C ALA A 157 -2.12 7.02 -13.40
N ALA A 158 -1.60 7.93 -12.59
CA ALA A 158 -0.96 7.56 -11.32
C ALA A 158 -2.08 7.46 -10.28
N MET A 159 -2.14 6.35 -9.55
CA MET A 159 -3.20 6.09 -8.59
C MET A 159 -2.83 6.60 -7.20
N ASP A 160 -3.79 7.24 -6.54
CA ASP A 160 -3.66 7.75 -5.18
C ASP A 160 -4.94 7.56 -4.35
N ILE A 161 -4.74 7.24 -3.07
CA ILE A 161 -5.78 7.38 -2.05
C ILE A 161 -5.86 8.85 -1.70
N ARG A 162 -7.07 9.40 -1.67
CA ARG A 162 -7.27 10.83 -1.38
C ARG A 162 -7.01 11.13 0.08
N ASP A 163 -6.59 12.36 0.37
CA ASP A 163 -6.39 12.84 1.74
C ASP A 163 -7.66 12.72 2.60
N GLU A 164 -8.85 12.86 1.99
CA GLU A 164 -10.14 12.68 2.69
C GLU A 164 -10.39 11.25 3.17
N ASP A 165 -9.80 10.27 2.48
CA ASP A 165 -9.96 8.84 2.73
C ASP A 165 -8.81 8.24 3.56
N SER A 166 -7.76 9.04 3.82
CA SER A 166 -6.56 8.62 4.55
C SER A 166 -6.39 9.36 5.88
N PRO A 167 -5.72 8.75 6.87
CA PRO A 167 -5.39 9.42 8.12
C PRO A 167 -4.56 10.69 7.88
N ALA A 168 -4.73 11.71 8.73
CA ALA A 168 -3.99 12.98 8.60
C ALA A 168 -2.45 12.81 8.58
N SER A 169 -1.93 11.76 9.20
CA SER A 169 -0.50 11.41 9.17
C SER A 169 0.01 10.93 7.81
N GLU A 170 -0.90 10.64 6.87
CA GLU A 170 -0.66 10.02 5.58
C GLU A 170 -1.06 10.93 4.40
N HIS A 171 -1.48 12.15 4.68
CA HIS A 171 -1.84 13.13 3.65
C HIS A 171 -0.67 13.43 2.72
N GLY A 172 -0.95 13.51 1.42
CA GLY A 172 0.03 13.72 0.36
C GLY A 172 0.84 12.48 -0.03
N LEU A 173 0.62 11.32 0.61
CA LEU A 173 1.19 10.06 0.15
C LEU A 173 0.51 9.63 -1.15
N ARG A 174 1.32 9.17 -2.11
CA ARG A 174 0.83 8.65 -3.39
C ARG A 174 0.99 7.15 -3.43
N GLY A 175 -0.08 6.46 -3.78
CA GLY A 175 -0.10 5.02 -3.93
C GLY A 175 -1.42 4.42 -3.54
N VAL A 176 -1.41 3.11 -3.49
CA VAL A 176 -2.57 2.26 -3.20
C VAL A 176 -2.15 1.22 -2.17
N HIS A 177 -3.10 0.71 -1.40
CA HIS A 177 -2.84 -0.41 -0.50
C HIS A 177 -2.69 -1.72 -1.29
N TYR A 178 -2.05 -2.73 -0.70
CA TYR A 178 -2.13 -4.08 -1.24
C TYR A 178 -3.54 -4.64 -1.10
N GLY A 179 -4.06 -5.27 -2.15
CA GLY A 179 -5.41 -5.81 -2.19
C GLY A 179 -5.88 -6.22 -3.58
N THR A 180 -7.09 -6.76 -3.61
CA THR A 180 -7.88 -7.03 -4.81
C THR A 180 -8.94 -5.94 -4.99
N TYR A 181 -9.14 -5.51 -6.23
CA TYR A 181 -9.93 -4.34 -6.57
C TYR A 181 -10.83 -4.60 -7.79
N LYS A 182 -12.00 -3.97 -7.77
CA LYS A 182 -12.81 -3.67 -8.96
C LYS A 182 -12.31 -2.38 -9.58
N VAL A 183 -12.18 -2.35 -10.90
CA VAL A 183 -11.67 -1.19 -11.63
C VAL A 183 -12.81 -0.54 -12.39
N GLU A 184 -13.14 0.70 -12.04
CA GLU A 184 -14.16 1.52 -12.70
C GLU A 184 -13.45 2.59 -13.55
N VAL A 185 -13.80 2.65 -14.83
CA VAL A 185 -13.30 3.66 -15.76
C VAL A 185 -14.46 4.46 -16.33
N THR A 186 -14.43 5.76 -16.12
CA THR A 186 -15.38 6.72 -16.71
C THR A 186 -14.63 7.77 -17.51
N HIS A 187 -15.35 8.52 -18.35
CA HIS A 187 -14.76 9.62 -19.11
C HIS A 187 -15.80 10.72 -19.31
N PRO A 188 -15.44 12.01 -19.14
CA PRO A 188 -16.40 13.12 -19.21
C PRO A 188 -17.03 13.29 -20.61
N GLU A 189 -16.26 13.03 -21.67
CA GLU A 189 -16.68 13.29 -23.05
C GLU A 189 -16.93 12.03 -23.90
N ILE A 190 -16.48 10.86 -23.43
CA ILE A 190 -16.47 9.62 -24.21
C ILE A 190 -17.33 8.61 -23.45
N SER A 191 -18.34 8.07 -24.13
CA SER A 191 -19.18 7.04 -23.53
C SER A 191 -18.38 5.75 -23.34
N ILE A 192 -18.20 5.35 -22.08
CA ILE A 192 -17.55 4.09 -21.72
C ILE A 192 -18.62 3.03 -21.43
N PRO A 193 -18.56 1.84 -22.05
CA PRO A 193 -19.51 0.77 -21.79
C PRO A 193 -19.63 0.42 -20.29
N GLU A 194 -20.86 0.11 -19.84
CA GLU A 194 -21.13 -0.14 -18.42
C GLU A 194 -20.32 -1.28 -17.80
N LYS A 195 -19.95 -2.28 -18.62
CA LYS A 195 -19.05 -3.39 -18.25
C LYS A 195 -17.64 -2.97 -17.80
N TYR A 196 -17.32 -1.68 -17.92
CA TYR A 196 -16.06 -1.11 -17.45
C TYR A 196 -16.27 -0.03 -16.37
N ASN A 197 -17.51 0.25 -15.93
CA ASN A 197 -17.81 1.19 -14.85
C ASN A 197 -18.80 0.60 -13.83
N THR A 198 -20.07 1.00 -13.83
CA THR A 198 -21.07 0.61 -12.82
C THR A 198 -21.33 -0.90 -12.78
N GLN A 199 -21.08 -1.61 -13.88
CA GLN A 199 -21.17 -3.07 -13.98
C GLN A 199 -19.80 -3.67 -14.31
N THR A 200 -18.74 -3.11 -13.73
CA THR A 200 -17.38 -3.46 -14.15
C THR A 200 -17.08 -4.94 -14.00
N THR A 201 -16.54 -5.52 -15.07
CA THR A 201 -15.93 -6.85 -15.08
C THR A 201 -14.41 -6.75 -15.01
N LEU A 202 -13.87 -5.55 -14.78
CA LEU A 202 -12.43 -5.33 -14.68
C LEU A 202 -12.01 -5.53 -13.23
N GLY A 203 -11.15 -6.52 -13.02
CA GLY A 203 -10.47 -6.72 -11.75
C GLY A 203 -9.00 -6.33 -11.81
N TYR A 204 -8.42 -6.11 -10.65
CA TYR A 204 -6.98 -5.99 -10.48
C TYR A 204 -6.58 -6.52 -9.10
N GLU A 205 -5.43 -7.17 -9.00
CA GLU A 205 -4.76 -7.49 -7.73
C GLU A 205 -3.41 -6.79 -7.75
N THR A 206 -3.06 -6.11 -6.68
CA THR A 206 -1.77 -5.45 -6.59
C THR A 206 -0.64 -6.47 -6.54
N GLU A 207 0.33 -6.31 -7.42
CA GLU A 207 1.47 -7.21 -7.51
C GLU A 207 2.71 -6.63 -6.81
N LYS A 208 3.46 -7.48 -6.10
CA LYS A 208 4.71 -7.04 -5.46
C LYS A 208 5.74 -6.64 -6.51
N GLY A 209 6.17 -5.38 -6.48
CA GLY A 209 7.22 -4.86 -7.36
C GLY A 209 6.78 -4.58 -8.80
N ASN A 210 5.51 -4.81 -9.15
CA ASN A 210 4.96 -4.42 -10.44
C ASN A 210 3.99 -3.24 -10.26
N PRO A 211 4.43 -2.00 -10.59
CA PRO A 211 3.61 -0.82 -10.40
C PRO A 211 2.72 -0.51 -11.62
N ASN A 212 2.62 -1.39 -12.62
CA ASN A 212 1.94 -1.08 -13.87
C ASN A 212 0.79 -2.05 -14.15
N PHE A 213 -0.36 -1.50 -14.51
CA PHE A 213 -1.56 -2.23 -14.90
C PHE A 213 -2.11 -1.61 -16.19
N VAL A 214 -2.52 -2.45 -17.14
CA VAL A 214 -3.08 -1.99 -18.43
C VAL A 214 -4.54 -2.39 -18.53
N VAL A 215 -5.40 -1.40 -18.81
CA VAL A 215 -6.83 -1.58 -19.07
C VAL A 215 -7.10 -1.32 -20.55
N GLU A 216 -7.48 -2.37 -21.27
CA GLU A 216 -7.87 -2.29 -22.67
C GLU A 216 -9.41 -2.29 -22.78
N LEU A 217 -9.96 -1.13 -23.14
CA LEU A 217 -11.39 -0.91 -23.36
C LEU A 217 -11.75 -1.12 -24.83
N LYS A 218 -12.91 -1.71 -25.10
CA LYS A 218 -13.44 -1.91 -26.46
C LYS A 218 -14.87 -1.39 -26.57
N ASN A 219 -15.18 -0.72 -27.68
CA ASN A 219 -16.50 -0.11 -27.90
C ASN A 219 -17.63 -1.11 -28.18
N ARG A 220 -17.30 -2.36 -28.54
CA ARG A 220 -18.17 -3.54 -28.59
C ARG A 220 -17.29 -4.76 -28.80
#